data_AF-A0A5R9J6H1-F1
#
_entry.id   AF-A0A5R9J6H1-F1
#
_cell.length_a   1.000
_cell.length_b   1.000
_cell.length_c   1.000
_cell.angle_alpha   90.00
_cell.angle_beta   90.00
_cell.angle_gamma   90.00
#
_symmetry.space_group_name_H-M   'P 1'
#
loop_
_entity.id
_entity.type
_entity.pdbx_description
1 polymer ?
#
loop_
_entity_poly.entity_id
_entity_poly.type
_entity_poly.pdbx_seq_one_letter_code
_entity_poly.pdbx_strand_id
1 'polypeptide(L)'
;MPNKSVSRVLAGLLRLAASDIDDARLLLQRGRMRNAGTLSGAAASRLLQAVQTAGSGRWDPTALPSAKALDTSNPYRARLLAMADAAPPTAPQRDGGPAPTPGRSAVQARIDEIGSLLDDLVSLFAVDLRGDEPAGRISLLLPPPPPAEAHAPATIAPSRWTPDPAPEPEPIPATPITRPTISVAQQASSGSSASFWALMDKWQVADLDALDLLGHAGGLTKKGTRPRFRLSPPEAARLAGLHELDDRLGMLQISAREWLRKPLEAAPFDGSTPFALMQQERATGLDTLRRTVVRLGMQASLGSR
;
A
#
# COMPACT_ATOMS: atom_id res chain seq x y z
N MET A 1 -18.07 -20.35 3.11
CA MET A 1 -16.79 -20.39 3.87
C MET A 1 -16.13 -19.03 3.77
N PRO A 2 -15.71 -18.42 4.89
CA PRO A 2 -14.99 -17.14 4.85
C PRO A 2 -13.73 -17.25 3.98
N ASN A 3 -13.47 -16.24 3.17
CA ASN A 3 -12.29 -16.20 2.31
C ASN A 3 -11.04 -16.10 3.21
N LYS A 4 -10.28 -17.21 3.35
CA LYS A 4 -9.08 -17.28 4.21
C LYS A 4 -8.07 -16.17 3.92
N SER A 5 -8.00 -15.69 2.68
CA SER A 5 -7.13 -14.57 2.31
C SER A 5 -7.57 -13.27 3.01
N VAL A 6 -8.87 -12.97 2.98
CA VAL A 6 -9.46 -11.77 3.60
C VAL A 6 -9.30 -11.81 5.11
N SER A 7 -9.53 -12.95 5.78
CA SER A 7 -9.30 -13.06 7.23
C SER A 7 -7.85 -12.77 7.64
N ARG A 8 -6.87 -13.21 6.84
CA ARG A 8 -5.45 -12.95 7.12
C ARG A 8 -5.11 -11.48 6.93
N VAL A 9 -5.59 -10.86 5.85
CA VAL A 9 -5.40 -9.43 5.62
C VAL A 9 -6.00 -8.61 6.75
N LEU A 10 -7.23 -8.94 7.16
CA LEU A 10 -7.92 -8.26 8.25
C LEU A 10 -7.13 -8.32 9.56
N ALA A 11 -6.67 -9.53 9.94
CA ALA A 11 -5.82 -9.70 11.13
C ALA A 11 -4.51 -8.91 11.03
N GLY A 12 -3.85 -8.93 9.86
CA GLY A 12 -2.62 -8.17 9.61
C GLY A 12 -2.81 -6.66 9.75
N LEU A 13 -3.89 -6.10 9.21
CA LEU A 13 -4.21 -4.68 9.33
C LEU A 13 -4.42 -4.25 10.79
N LEU A 14 -5.15 -5.05 11.58
CA LEU A 14 -5.40 -4.76 12.98
C LEU A 14 -4.14 -4.87 13.85
N ARG A 15 -3.26 -5.83 13.58
CA ARG A 15 -1.96 -5.95 14.24
C ARG A 15 -1.05 -4.76 13.94
N LEU A 16 -1.00 -4.33 12.68
CA LEU A 16 -0.22 -3.15 12.31
C LEU A 16 -0.76 -1.90 13.01
N ALA A 17 -2.09 -1.72 13.03
CA ALA A 17 -2.72 -0.61 13.75
C ALA A 17 -2.41 -0.63 15.26
N ALA A 18 -2.38 -1.81 15.88
CA ALA A 18 -1.98 -1.98 17.28
C ALA A 18 -0.53 -1.52 17.52
N SER A 19 0.41 -1.98 16.68
CA SER A 19 1.81 -1.59 16.74
C SER A 19 2.00 -0.08 16.58
N ASP A 20 1.31 0.54 15.62
CA ASP A 20 1.40 1.99 15.42
C ASP A 20 0.90 2.78 16.64
N ILE A 21 -0.14 2.28 17.33
CA ILE A 21 -0.71 2.94 18.51
C ILE A 21 0.24 2.84 19.70
N ASP A 22 0.87 1.69 19.91
CA ASP A 22 1.86 1.53 20.98
C ASP A 22 3.10 2.41 20.73
N ASP A 23 3.56 2.49 19.48
CA ASP A 23 4.64 3.40 19.09
C ASP A 23 4.22 4.88 19.23
N ALA A 24 2.98 5.23 18.86
CA ALA A 24 2.45 6.57 19.03
C ALA A 24 2.41 6.98 20.51
N ARG A 25 2.00 6.08 21.41
CA ARG A 25 2.02 6.30 22.87
C ARG A 25 3.45 6.53 23.36
N LEU A 26 4.41 5.71 22.94
CA LEU A 26 5.82 5.86 23.30
C LEU A 26 6.40 7.20 22.83
N LEU A 27 6.09 7.62 21.60
CA LEU A 27 6.53 8.90 21.06
C LEU A 27 5.89 10.09 21.79
N LEU A 28 4.63 9.97 22.17
CA LEU A 28 3.93 10.99 22.96
C LEU A 28 4.56 11.14 24.34
N GLN A 29 4.90 10.05 25.02
CA GLN A 29 5.62 10.05 26.30
C GLN A 29 6.99 10.74 26.18
N ARG A 30 7.67 10.59 25.03
CA ARG A 30 8.96 11.24 24.71
C ARG A 30 8.83 12.69 24.20
N GLY A 31 7.63 13.28 24.20
CA GLY A 31 7.41 14.65 23.73
C GLY A 31 7.56 14.83 22.21
N ARG A 32 7.40 13.76 21.41
CA ARG A 32 7.46 13.80 19.95
C ARG A 32 6.06 13.85 19.34
N MET A 33 5.30 14.91 19.63
CA MET A 33 3.87 15.04 19.26
C MET A 33 3.60 14.89 17.77
N ARG A 34 4.45 15.45 16.90
CA ARG A 34 4.27 15.34 15.44
C ARG A 34 4.31 13.88 14.98
N ASN A 35 5.34 13.13 15.39
CA ASN A 35 5.51 11.74 14.99
C ASN A 35 4.42 10.85 15.61
N ALA A 36 4.04 11.10 16.87
CA ALA A 36 2.91 10.43 17.49
C ALA A 36 1.60 10.68 16.73
N GLY A 37 1.37 11.92 16.31
CA GLY A 37 0.24 12.30 15.44
C GLY A 37 0.25 11.55 14.11
N THR A 38 1.40 11.47 13.43
CA THR A 38 1.55 10.72 12.18
C THR A 38 1.24 9.23 12.34
N LEU A 39 1.80 8.58 13.37
CA LEU A 39 1.53 7.15 13.63
C LEU A 39 0.07 6.89 14.00
N SER A 40 -0.54 7.75 14.84
CA SER A 40 -1.98 7.64 15.12
C SER A 40 -2.84 7.82 13.86
N GLY A 41 -2.43 8.66 12.91
CA GLY A 41 -3.08 8.78 11.61
C GLY A 41 -2.96 7.50 10.78
N ALA A 42 -1.79 6.88 10.77
CA ALA A 42 -1.54 5.62 10.08
C ALA A 42 -2.36 4.46 10.68
N ALA A 43 -2.47 4.40 12.01
CA ALA A 43 -3.31 3.44 12.71
C ALA A 43 -4.79 3.59 12.30
N ALA A 44 -5.33 4.81 12.34
CA ALA A 44 -6.71 5.09 11.94
C ALA A 44 -6.99 4.68 10.48
N SER A 45 -6.03 4.94 9.58
CA SER A 45 -6.09 4.53 8.18
C SER A 45 -6.18 3.00 8.03
N ARG A 46 -5.38 2.25 8.79
CA ARG A 46 -5.42 0.78 8.81
C ARG A 46 -6.71 0.22 9.38
N LEU A 47 -7.28 0.82 10.44
CA LEU A 47 -8.60 0.46 10.95
C LEU A 47 -9.69 0.67 9.89
N LEU A 48 -9.64 1.80 9.17
CA LEU A 48 -10.58 2.09 8.10
C LEU A 48 -10.46 1.06 6.95
N GLN A 49 -9.24 0.71 6.53
CA GLN A 49 -9.00 -0.35 5.55
C GLN A 49 -9.54 -1.70 6.03
N ALA A 50 -9.36 -2.03 7.32
CA ALA A 50 -9.87 -3.26 7.92
C ALA A 50 -11.40 -3.32 7.82
N VAL A 51 -12.10 -2.25 8.19
CA VAL A 51 -13.57 -2.17 8.12
C VAL A 51 -14.07 -2.23 6.67
N GLN A 52 -13.41 -1.54 5.74
CA GLN A 52 -13.75 -1.60 4.30
C GLN A 52 -13.57 -3.02 3.74
N THR A 53 -12.45 -3.67 4.08
CA THR A 53 -12.13 -5.04 3.66
C THR A 53 -13.14 -6.05 4.20
N ALA A 54 -13.55 -5.89 5.45
CA ALA A 54 -14.58 -6.71 6.07
C ALA A 54 -15.95 -6.51 5.41
N GLY A 55 -16.32 -5.25 5.12
CA GLY A 55 -17.60 -4.93 4.48
C GLY A 55 -17.71 -5.38 3.01
N SER A 56 -16.63 -5.24 2.24
CA SER A 56 -16.62 -5.62 0.81
C SER A 56 -16.36 -7.12 0.61
N GLY A 57 -15.80 -7.81 1.60
CA GLY A 57 -15.30 -9.18 1.47
C GLY A 57 -14.13 -9.31 0.48
N ARG A 58 -13.49 -8.20 0.10
CA ARG A 58 -12.37 -8.14 -0.85
C ARG A 58 -11.28 -7.19 -0.36
N TRP A 59 -10.03 -7.61 -0.51
CA TRP A 59 -8.88 -6.75 -0.28
C TRP A 59 -8.49 -6.06 -1.58
N ASP A 60 -8.35 -4.74 -1.54
CA ASP A 60 -7.78 -3.94 -2.63
C ASP A 60 -6.64 -3.07 -2.05
N PRO A 61 -5.37 -3.42 -2.31
CA PRO A 61 -4.22 -2.66 -1.80
C PRO A 61 -4.07 -1.29 -2.47
N THR A 62 -4.76 -1.04 -3.59
CA THR A 62 -4.69 0.22 -4.34
C THR A 62 -5.79 1.21 -3.94
N ALA A 63 -6.85 0.73 -3.29
CA ALA A 63 -7.94 1.56 -2.83
C ALA A 63 -7.47 2.50 -1.71
N LEU A 64 -7.64 3.80 -1.91
CA LEU A 64 -7.42 4.77 -0.86
C LEU A 64 -8.49 4.59 0.24
N PRO A 65 -8.09 4.46 1.52
CA PRO A 65 -9.05 4.32 2.60
C PRO A 65 -9.90 5.58 2.69
N SER A 66 -11.21 5.39 2.68
CA SER A 66 -12.19 6.47 2.70
C SER A 66 -13.41 6.05 3.49
N ALA A 67 -13.65 6.73 4.61
CA ALA A 67 -14.82 6.46 5.44
C ALA A 67 -16.13 6.83 4.71
N LYS A 68 -16.06 7.65 3.65
CA LYS A 68 -17.20 7.93 2.76
C LYS A 68 -17.61 6.72 1.93
N ALA A 69 -16.69 5.80 1.64
CA ALA A 69 -16.95 4.56 0.91
C ALA A 69 -17.56 3.45 1.79
N LEU A 70 -17.66 3.67 3.12
CA LEU A 70 -18.37 2.75 4.01
C LEU A 70 -19.88 2.93 3.87
N ASP A 71 -20.59 1.80 3.89
CA ASP A 71 -22.05 1.75 3.94
C ASP A 71 -22.60 2.57 5.12
N THR A 72 -23.71 3.29 4.91
CA THR A 72 -24.34 4.14 5.92
C THR A 72 -24.81 3.35 7.15
N SER A 73 -25.10 2.06 7.00
CA SER A 73 -25.50 1.14 8.08
C SER A 73 -24.34 0.67 8.96
N ASN A 74 -23.08 0.93 8.57
CA ASN A 74 -21.93 0.47 9.34
C ASN A 74 -21.83 1.23 10.68
N PRO A 75 -21.85 0.54 11.83
CA PRO A 75 -21.90 1.19 13.14
C PRO A 75 -20.64 2.01 13.46
N TYR A 76 -19.52 1.74 12.81
CA TYR A 76 -18.24 2.43 13.03
C TYR A 76 -18.02 3.61 12.09
N ARG A 77 -18.89 3.83 11.09
CA ARG A 77 -18.70 4.85 10.05
C ARG A 77 -18.54 6.25 10.63
N ALA A 78 -19.38 6.62 11.59
CA ALA A 78 -19.35 7.96 12.20
C ALA A 78 -18.02 8.21 12.95
N ARG A 79 -17.56 7.24 13.77
CA ARG A 79 -16.26 7.32 14.47
C ARG A 79 -15.10 7.39 13.48
N LEU A 80 -15.11 6.55 12.44
CA LEU A 80 -14.06 6.54 11.41
C LEU A 80 -14.00 7.83 10.59
N LEU A 81 -15.15 8.45 10.28
CA LEU A 81 -15.20 9.78 9.67
C LEU A 81 -14.60 10.83 10.59
N ALA A 82 -15.00 10.87 11.85
CA ALA A 82 -14.48 11.83 12.82
C ALA A 82 -12.95 11.73 12.99
N MET A 83 -12.40 10.51 13.05
CA MET A 83 -10.94 10.31 13.13
C MET A 83 -10.20 10.70 11.84
N ALA A 84 -10.79 10.47 10.68
CA ALA A 84 -10.23 10.87 9.40
C ALA A 84 -10.19 12.41 9.29
N ASP A 85 -11.26 13.08 9.68
CA ASP A 85 -11.35 14.55 9.69
C ASP A 85 -10.42 15.18 10.74
N ALA A 86 -10.20 14.50 11.86
CA ALA A 86 -9.26 14.94 12.89
C ALA A 86 -7.78 14.73 12.51
N ALA A 87 -7.46 14.03 11.40
CA ALA A 87 -6.08 13.76 10.94
C ALA A 87 -5.23 15.05 10.95
N PRO A 88 -4.03 15.05 11.57
CA PRO A 88 -3.17 16.22 11.46
C PRO A 88 -2.85 16.41 9.97
N PRO A 89 -2.94 17.64 9.45
CA PRO A 89 -2.56 17.90 8.07
C PRO A 89 -1.10 17.48 7.88
N THR A 90 -0.87 16.53 6.98
CA THR A 90 0.48 16.10 6.59
C THR A 90 1.07 16.99 5.50
N ALA A 91 0.21 17.69 4.76
CA ALA A 91 0.64 18.63 3.74
C ALA A 91 1.33 19.85 4.37
N PRO A 92 2.40 20.36 3.73
CA PRO A 92 2.98 21.64 4.10
C PRO A 92 1.93 22.75 3.97
N GLN A 93 2.11 23.81 4.76
CA GLN A 93 1.29 25.01 4.64
C GLN A 93 1.52 25.67 3.26
N ARG A 94 0.60 26.56 2.84
CA ARG A 94 0.68 27.23 1.52
C ARG A 94 1.95 28.06 1.34
N ASP A 95 2.56 28.50 2.43
CA ASP A 95 3.83 29.23 2.48
C ASP A 95 5.06 28.30 2.51
N GLY A 96 4.87 26.98 2.42
CA GLY A 96 5.94 25.98 2.56
C GLY A 96 6.34 25.71 4.01
N GLY A 97 5.67 26.35 4.98
CA GLY A 97 5.89 26.12 6.40
C GLY A 97 5.50 24.69 6.81
N PRO A 98 6.18 24.12 7.83
CA PRO A 98 5.79 22.82 8.34
C PRO A 98 4.40 22.90 8.98
N ALA A 99 3.58 21.86 8.82
CA ALA A 99 2.27 21.79 9.45
C ALA A 99 2.35 22.05 10.97
N PRO A 100 1.36 22.75 11.55
CA PRO A 100 1.36 23.09 12.97
C PRO A 100 1.43 21.82 13.81
N THR A 101 2.27 21.83 14.85
CA THR A 101 2.41 20.66 15.73
C THR A 101 1.12 20.51 16.53
N PRO A 102 0.46 19.34 16.51
CA PRO A 102 -0.75 19.13 17.29
C PRO A 102 -0.42 19.21 18.79
N GLY A 103 -1.36 19.76 19.56
CA GLY A 103 -1.25 19.83 21.03
C GLY A 103 -1.21 18.43 21.66
N ARG A 104 -0.44 18.26 22.74
CA ARG A 104 -0.28 16.97 23.43
C ARG A 104 -1.61 16.33 23.82
N SER A 105 -2.55 17.11 24.37
CA SER A 105 -3.88 16.64 24.77
C SER A 105 -4.70 16.13 23.59
N ALA A 106 -4.65 16.81 22.44
CA ALA A 106 -5.34 16.39 21.22
C ALA A 106 -4.76 15.07 20.67
N VAL A 107 -3.43 14.92 20.68
CA VAL A 107 -2.78 13.66 20.26
C VAL A 107 -3.13 12.51 21.22
N GLN A 108 -3.13 12.76 22.53
CA GLN A 108 -3.51 11.77 23.54
C GLN A 108 -4.96 11.30 23.34
N ALA A 109 -5.91 12.23 23.29
CA ALA A 109 -7.33 11.91 23.12
C ALA A 109 -7.59 11.07 21.87
N ARG A 110 -6.89 11.40 20.77
CA ARG A 110 -6.96 10.63 19.53
C ARG A 110 -6.39 9.21 19.69
N ILE A 111 -5.22 9.06 20.30
CA ILE A 111 -4.61 7.75 20.55
C ILE A 111 -5.56 6.86 21.38
N ASP A 112 -6.21 7.45 22.39
CA ASP A 112 -7.16 6.74 23.24
C ASP A 112 -8.43 6.34 22.46
N GLU A 113 -8.96 7.23 21.61
CA GLU A 113 -10.12 6.93 20.76
C GLU A 113 -9.82 5.80 19.76
N ILE A 114 -8.65 5.86 19.10
CA ILE A 114 -8.23 4.81 18.16
C ILE A 114 -7.99 3.49 18.89
N GLY A 115 -7.35 3.53 20.06
CA GLY A 115 -7.14 2.35 20.90
C GLY A 115 -8.45 1.68 21.28
N SER A 116 -9.44 2.45 21.72
CA SER A 116 -10.79 1.94 22.01
C SER A 116 -11.45 1.30 20.78
N LEU A 117 -11.39 1.94 19.60
CA LEU A 117 -11.96 1.35 18.40
C LEU A 117 -11.23 0.07 17.98
N LEU A 118 -9.90 0.05 18.11
CA LEU A 118 -9.10 -1.15 17.83
C LEU A 118 -9.56 -2.31 18.71
N ASP A 119 -9.75 -2.09 20.01
CA ASP A 119 -10.24 -3.13 20.93
C ASP A 119 -11.64 -3.65 20.53
N ASP A 120 -12.56 -2.75 20.14
CA ASP A 120 -13.88 -3.10 19.62
C ASP A 120 -13.79 -4.01 18.39
N LEU A 121 -12.94 -3.64 17.42
CA LEU A 121 -12.76 -4.38 16.16
C LEU A 121 -12.03 -5.72 16.38
N VAL A 122 -11.03 -5.75 17.26
CA VAL A 122 -10.30 -6.98 17.62
C VAL A 122 -11.25 -8.00 18.25
N SER A 123 -12.11 -7.55 19.16
CA SER A 123 -13.17 -8.37 19.76
C SER A 123 -14.18 -8.85 18.71
N LEU A 124 -14.66 -7.93 17.86
CA LEU A 124 -15.65 -8.23 16.81
C LEU A 124 -15.15 -9.31 15.84
N PHE A 125 -13.89 -9.20 15.39
CA PHE A 125 -13.30 -10.09 14.40
C PHE A 125 -12.57 -11.29 15.00
N ALA A 126 -12.50 -11.37 16.34
CA ALA A 126 -11.79 -12.40 17.10
C ALA A 126 -10.32 -12.54 16.63
N VAL A 127 -9.57 -11.44 16.65
CA VAL A 127 -8.16 -11.41 16.24
C VAL A 127 -7.26 -11.53 17.47
N ASP A 128 -6.33 -12.48 17.44
CA ASP A 128 -5.20 -12.45 18.36
C ASP A 128 -4.14 -11.47 17.85
N LEU A 129 -3.91 -10.40 18.58
CA LEU A 129 -2.93 -9.36 18.24
C LEU A 129 -1.47 -9.85 18.35
N ARG A 130 -1.21 -10.92 19.10
CA ARG A 130 0.14 -11.48 19.29
C ARG A 130 0.40 -12.74 18.47
N GLY A 131 -0.64 -13.44 18.07
CA GLY A 131 -0.55 -14.65 17.25
C GLY A 131 -0.47 -14.38 15.75
N ASP A 132 -0.38 -15.45 14.97
CA ASP A 132 -0.36 -15.42 13.50
C ASP A 132 -1.69 -15.89 12.89
N GLU A 133 -2.66 -16.27 13.72
CA GLU A 133 -3.93 -16.83 13.28
C GLU A 133 -4.77 -15.82 12.48
N PRO A 134 -5.52 -16.25 11.45
CA PRO A 134 -6.42 -15.38 10.71
C PRO A 134 -7.58 -14.89 11.60
N ALA A 135 -8.25 -13.81 11.19
CA ALA A 135 -9.45 -13.35 11.87
C ALA A 135 -10.53 -14.45 11.88
N GLY A 136 -11.07 -14.74 13.07
CA GLY A 136 -12.06 -15.80 13.28
C GLY A 136 -13.45 -15.46 12.72
N ARG A 137 -13.77 -14.17 12.55
CA ARG A 137 -15.06 -13.70 12.05
C ARG A 137 -14.85 -12.59 11.00
N ILE A 138 -15.55 -12.66 9.86
CA ILE A 138 -15.54 -11.60 8.83
C ILE A 138 -16.95 -10.98 8.64
N SER A 139 -18.01 -11.76 8.86
CA SER A 139 -19.34 -11.47 8.32
C SER A 139 -20.28 -10.61 9.18
N LEU A 140 -19.80 -9.89 10.19
CA LEU A 140 -20.69 -9.18 11.13
C LEU A 140 -21.13 -7.77 10.69
N LEU A 141 -20.61 -7.25 9.58
CA LEU A 141 -20.89 -5.88 9.14
C LEU A 141 -21.86 -5.76 7.97
N LEU A 142 -22.29 -6.87 7.37
CA LEU A 142 -23.37 -6.79 6.39
C LEU A 142 -24.69 -6.73 7.16
N PRO A 143 -25.58 -5.77 6.88
CA PRO A 143 -26.94 -5.83 7.39
C PRO A 143 -27.55 -7.20 6.98
N PRO A 144 -28.41 -7.79 7.84
CA PRO A 144 -29.13 -8.99 7.44
C PRO A 144 -29.77 -8.73 6.08
N PRO A 145 -29.68 -9.69 5.13
CA PRO A 145 -30.30 -9.50 3.82
C PRO A 145 -31.75 -9.06 4.06
N PRO A 146 -32.25 -8.04 3.34
CA PRO A 146 -33.64 -7.63 3.50
C PRO A 146 -34.52 -8.88 3.41
N PRO A 147 -35.52 -9.02 4.29
CA PRO A 147 -36.41 -10.18 4.24
C PRO A 147 -36.86 -10.31 2.81
N ALA A 148 -36.59 -11.47 2.19
CA ALA A 148 -36.88 -11.68 0.78
C ALA A 148 -38.32 -11.23 0.55
N GLU A 149 -38.49 -10.07 -0.10
CA GLU A 149 -39.82 -9.60 -0.44
C GLU A 149 -40.42 -10.74 -1.22
N ALA A 150 -41.48 -11.33 -0.68
CA ALA A 150 -42.18 -12.42 -1.32
C ALA A 150 -42.58 -11.86 -2.67
N HIS A 151 -41.83 -12.21 -3.72
CA HIS A 151 -42.13 -11.85 -5.08
C HIS A 151 -43.53 -12.41 -5.32
N ALA A 152 -44.53 -11.52 -5.25
CA ALA A 152 -45.85 -11.83 -5.72
C ALA A 152 -45.66 -12.35 -7.14
N PRO A 153 -46.26 -13.50 -7.50
CA PRO A 153 -46.08 -14.07 -8.82
C PRO A 153 -46.40 -12.98 -9.84
N ALA A 154 -45.40 -12.62 -10.64
CA ALA A 154 -45.57 -11.62 -11.68
C ALA A 154 -46.63 -12.16 -12.66
N THR A 155 -47.82 -11.57 -12.64
CA THR A 155 -48.79 -11.73 -13.71
C THR A 155 -48.15 -11.17 -14.97
N ILE A 156 -47.63 -12.07 -15.81
CA ILE A 156 -47.09 -11.74 -17.12
C ILE A 156 -48.25 -11.25 -17.98
N ALA A 157 -48.44 -9.94 -18.05
CA ALA A 157 -49.27 -9.33 -19.07
C ALA A 157 -48.53 -9.45 -20.42
N PRO A 158 -49.18 -9.89 -21.51
CA PRO A 158 -48.55 -9.97 -22.82
C PRO A 158 -48.22 -8.56 -23.32
N SER A 159 -46.93 -8.22 -23.29
CA SER A 159 -46.42 -6.96 -23.80
C SER A 159 -46.50 -6.97 -25.33
N ARG A 160 -47.42 -6.18 -25.90
CA ARG A 160 -47.42 -5.87 -27.34
C ARG A 160 -46.18 -5.03 -27.65
N TRP A 161 -45.24 -5.64 -28.36
CA TRP A 161 -44.08 -4.97 -28.92
C TRP A 161 -44.56 -4.05 -30.04
N THR A 162 -44.42 -2.73 -29.87
CA THR A 162 -44.62 -1.75 -30.94
C THR A 162 -43.25 -1.11 -31.20
N PRO A 163 -42.69 -1.19 -32.42
CA PRO A 163 -41.42 -0.53 -32.74
C PRO A 163 -41.64 0.99 -32.77
N ASP A 164 -40.95 1.70 -31.90
CA ASP A 164 -40.89 3.17 -31.90
C ASP A 164 -39.92 3.61 -33.02
N PRO A 165 -40.29 4.55 -33.92
CA PRO A 165 -39.40 5.05 -34.96
C PRO A 165 -38.18 5.77 -34.36
N ALA A 166 -37.02 5.50 -34.95
CA ALA A 166 -35.73 6.02 -34.53
C ALA A 166 -35.71 7.56 -34.49
N PRO A 167 -35.26 8.19 -33.38
CA PRO A 167 -35.05 9.62 -33.34
C PRO A 167 -33.83 10.02 -34.18
N GLU A 168 -34.04 11.01 -35.02
CA GLU A 168 -33.04 11.67 -35.87
C GLU A 168 -32.01 12.42 -34.98
N PRO A 169 -30.70 12.30 -35.25
CA PRO A 169 -29.68 12.88 -34.38
C PRO A 169 -29.59 14.39 -34.54
N GLU A 170 -29.96 15.13 -33.50
CA GLU A 170 -29.68 16.56 -33.39
C GLU A 170 -28.17 16.85 -33.23
N PRO A 171 -27.64 17.92 -33.87
CA PRO A 171 -26.25 18.32 -33.75
C PRO A 171 -25.98 18.99 -32.38
N ILE A 172 -25.18 18.33 -31.54
CA ILE A 172 -24.76 18.84 -30.24
C ILE A 172 -23.75 20.00 -30.45
N PRO A 173 -24.00 21.21 -29.92
CA PRO A 173 -23.04 22.31 -29.97
C PRO A 173 -21.83 22.02 -29.07
N ALA A 174 -20.64 22.10 -29.66
CA ALA A 174 -19.37 21.92 -28.97
C ALA A 174 -19.13 23.03 -27.95
N THR A 175 -19.32 22.73 -26.67
CA THR A 175 -18.83 23.56 -25.56
C THR A 175 -17.44 23.09 -25.14
N PRO A 176 -16.44 23.99 -25.06
CA PRO A 176 -15.10 23.64 -24.62
C PRO A 176 -15.11 23.38 -23.10
N ILE A 177 -15.05 22.10 -22.72
CA ILE A 177 -14.85 21.68 -21.33
C ILE A 177 -13.36 21.86 -21.00
N THR A 178 -13.04 22.99 -20.38
CA THR A 178 -11.72 23.24 -19.77
C THR A 178 -11.59 22.32 -18.55
N ARG A 179 -11.00 21.13 -18.74
CA ARG A 179 -10.64 20.26 -17.61
C ARG A 179 -9.57 20.95 -16.77
N PRO A 180 -9.76 21.15 -15.45
CA PRO A 180 -8.68 21.53 -14.57
C PRO A 180 -7.70 20.36 -14.51
N THR A 181 -6.55 20.52 -15.15
CA THR A 181 -5.39 19.66 -14.98
C THR A 181 -4.90 19.84 -13.54
N ILE A 182 -5.35 18.98 -12.64
CA ILE A 182 -4.77 18.89 -11.29
C ILE A 182 -3.35 18.36 -11.50
N SER A 183 -2.40 19.30 -11.48
CA SER A 183 -0.97 19.03 -11.53
C SER A 183 -0.59 18.29 -10.25
N VAL A 184 -0.48 16.97 -10.33
CA VAL A 184 0.14 16.11 -9.31
C VAL A 184 1.64 16.34 -9.37
N ALA A 185 2.06 17.55 -9.01
CA ALA A 185 3.45 17.93 -8.90
C ALA A 185 3.94 17.63 -7.49
N GLN A 186 5.12 17.01 -7.43
CA GLN A 186 6.05 16.98 -6.28
C GLN A 186 5.84 15.93 -5.18
N GLN A 187 6.00 14.65 -5.56
CA GLN A 187 6.80 13.70 -4.77
C GLN A 187 7.77 12.85 -5.62
N ALA A 188 8.01 13.22 -6.89
CA ALA A 188 8.75 12.39 -7.87
C ALA A 188 10.18 12.86 -8.17
N SER A 189 10.96 13.29 -7.17
CA SER A 189 12.35 13.76 -7.36
C SER A 189 13.43 12.78 -6.89
N SER A 190 13.28 11.46 -7.07
CA SER A 190 14.39 10.51 -6.81
C SER A 190 14.51 9.34 -7.80
N GLY A 191 14.12 9.54 -9.06
CA GLY A 191 14.31 8.54 -10.11
C GLY A 191 14.98 9.15 -11.35
N SER A 192 16.26 9.50 -11.25
CA SER A 192 17.03 9.93 -12.43
C SER A 192 17.83 8.76 -13.00
N SER A 193 18.08 8.76 -14.31
CA SER A 193 19.00 7.81 -14.95
C SER A 193 20.40 7.88 -14.34
N ALA A 194 20.82 9.03 -13.80
CA ALA A 194 22.09 9.17 -13.09
C ALA A 194 22.12 8.36 -11.78
N SER A 195 21.04 8.37 -10.99
CA SER A 195 20.91 7.57 -9.76
C SER A 195 20.97 6.07 -10.07
N PHE A 196 20.29 5.66 -11.14
CA PHE A 196 20.33 4.30 -11.63
C PHE A 196 21.76 3.87 -12.01
N TRP A 197 22.46 4.65 -12.83
CA TRP A 197 23.84 4.31 -13.23
C TRP A 197 24.80 4.27 -12.04
N ALA A 198 24.69 5.19 -11.09
CA ALA A 198 25.50 5.18 -9.87
C ALA A 198 25.29 3.91 -9.03
N LEU A 199 24.04 3.44 -8.92
CA LEU A 199 23.73 2.18 -8.23
C LEU A 199 24.32 0.97 -8.97
N MET A 200 24.21 0.93 -10.30
CA MET A 200 24.77 -0.15 -11.12
C MET A 200 26.30 -0.17 -11.05
N ASP A 201 26.95 0.99 -11.03
CA ASP A 201 28.40 1.12 -10.82
C ASP A 201 28.84 0.58 -9.46
N LYS A 202 28.08 0.90 -8.40
CA LYS A 202 28.34 0.38 -7.04
C LYS A 202 28.25 -1.15 -7.01
N TRP A 203 27.26 -1.72 -7.68
CA TRP A 203 27.08 -3.18 -7.80
C TRP A 203 28.00 -3.82 -8.85
N GLN A 204 28.67 -2.99 -9.67
CA GLN A 204 29.47 -3.35 -10.84
C GLN A 204 28.73 -4.14 -11.92
N VAL A 205 27.43 -3.92 -12.09
CA VAL A 205 26.62 -4.59 -13.11
C VAL A 205 27.01 -4.07 -14.51
N ALA A 206 27.12 -4.95 -15.50
CA ALA A 206 27.43 -4.55 -16.87
C ALA A 206 26.28 -3.72 -17.46
N ASP A 207 26.59 -2.75 -18.30
CA ASP A 207 25.60 -1.75 -18.73
C ASP A 207 24.39 -2.36 -19.46
N LEU A 208 24.57 -3.46 -20.20
CA LEU A 208 23.46 -4.17 -20.87
C LEU A 208 22.58 -4.91 -19.86
N ASP A 209 23.20 -5.62 -18.91
CA ASP A 209 22.49 -6.32 -17.83
C ASP A 209 21.71 -5.35 -16.93
N ALA A 210 22.27 -4.16 -16.72
CA ALA A 210 21.63 -3.09 -15.99
C ALA A 210 20.34 -2.62 -16.70
N LEU A 211 20.40 -2.35 -18.00
CA LEU A 211 19.23 -1.93 -18.77
C LEU A 211 18.14 -2.99 -18.79
N ASP A 212 18.51 -4.27 -18.95
CA ASP A 212 17.58 -5.39 -18.89
C ASP A 212 16.96 -5.54 -17.48
N LEU A 213 17.77 -5.41 -16.42
CA LEU A 213 17.28 -5.40 -15.04
C LEU A 213 16.24 -4.31 -14.82
N LEU A 214 16.46 -3.11 -15.38
CA LEU A 214 15.50 -2.01 -15.28
C LEU A 214 14.22 -2.27 -16.11
N GLY A 215 14.30 -3.13 -17.12
CA GLY A 215 13.26 -3.33 -18.12
C GLY A 215 13.21 -2.21 -19.15
N HIS A 216 14.32 -1.49 -19.33
CA HIS A 216 14.41 -0.40 -20.28
C HIS A 216 14.52 -0.96 -21.70
N ALA A 217 13.59 -0.57 -22.59
CA ALA A 217 13.60 -1.03 -23.97
C ALA A 217 14.76 -0.45 -24.80
N GLY A 218 15.34 0.67 -24.36
CA GLY A 218 16.49 1.28 -25.00
C GLY A 218 17.77 0.51 -24.70
N GLY A 219 18.55 0.19 -25.73
CA GLY A 219 19.91 -0.32 -25.57
C GLY A 219 20.92 0.80 -25.29
N LEU A 220 22.20 0.44 -25.35
CA LEU A 220 23.28 1.43 -25.38
C LEU A 220 23.14 2.37 -26.59
N THR A 221 23.73 3.56 -26.50
CA THR A 221 23.75 4.47 -27.66
C THR A 221 24.53 3.86 -28.82
N LYS A 222 24.42 4.44 -30.02
CA LYS A 222 25.23 4.02 -31.20
C LYS A 222 26.75 4.04 -30.95
N LYS A 223 27.21 4.81 -29.96
CA LYS A 223 28.62 4.89 -29.55
C LYS A 223 28.99 3.92 -28.42
N GLY A 224 28.07 3.04 -28.01
CA GLY A 224 28.25 2.14 -26.88
C GLY A 224 28.23 2.84 -25.52
N THR A 225 27.78 4.09 -25.44
CA THR A 225 27.74 4.84 -24.16
C THR A 225 26.39 4.71 -23.47
N ARG A 226 26.40 4.93 -22.14
CA ARG A 226 25.20 4.93 -21.29
C ARG A 226 24.18 5.98 -21.75
N PRO A 227 22.94 5.59 -22.07
CA PRO A 227 21.90 6.54 -22.44
C PRO A 227 21.47 7.40 -21.24
N ARG A 228 21.10 8.66 -21.53
CA ARG A 228 20.34 9.50 -20.61
C ARG A 228 18.87 9.36 -20.98
N PHE A 229 18.08 8.78 -20.09
CA PHE A 229 16.65 8.58 -20.29
C PHE A 229 15.86 9.07 -19.08
N ARG A 230 14.58 9.32 -19.30
CA ARG A 230 13.59 9.54 -18.25
C ARG A 230 12.97 8.21 -17.91
N LEU A 231 12.84 7.92 -16.62
CA LEU A 231 12.19 6.72 -16.14
C LEU A 231 10.68 6.84 -16.36
N SER A 232 10.11 5.82 -17.00
CA SER A 232 8.68 5.58 -16.94
C SER A 232 8.26 5.22 -15.51
N PRO A 233 6.97 5.38 -15.14
CA PRO A 233 6.48 5.00 -13.82
C PRO A 233 6.88 3.58 -13.35
N PRO A 234 6.78 2.51 -14.18
CA PRO A 234 7.22 1.18 -13.75
C PRO A 234 8.75 1.07 -13.56
N GLU A 235 9.55 1.73 -14.39
CA GLU A 235 11.02 1.76 -14.22
C GLU A 235 11.42 2.53 -12.95
N ALA A 236 10.73 3.62 -12.63
CA ALA A 236 10.95 4.39 -11.41
C ALA A 236 10.61 3.57 -10.15
N ALA A 237 9.49 2.85 -10.16
CA ALA A 237 9.13 1.93 -9.08
C ALA A 237 10.16 0.81 -8.90
N ARG A 238 10.69 0.28 -10.01
CA ARG A 238 11.74 -0.74 -9.98
C ARG A 238 13.04 -0.19 -9.40
N LEU A 239 13.50 0.98 -9.86
CA LEU A 239 14.68 1.64 -9.33
C LEU A 239 14.55 1.90 -7.81
N ALA A 240 13.39 2.36 -7.36
CA ALA A 240 13.13 2.55 -5.92
C ALA A 240 13.33 1.23 -5.14
N GLY A 241 12.89 0.10 -5.69
CA GLY A 241 13.09 -1.19 -5.06
C GLY A 241 14.52 -1.71 -5.08
N LEU A 242 15.31 -1.37 -6.11
CA LEU A 242 16.74 -1.66 -6.13
C LEU A 242 17.49 -0.86 -5.06
N HIS A 243 17.15 0.41 -4.86
CA HIS A 243 17.71 1.22 -3.79
C HIS A 243 17.34 0.67 -2.40
N GLU A 244 16.08 0.31 -2.18
CA GLU A 244 15.65 -0.29 -0.92
C GLU A 244 16.41 -1.60 -0.62
N LEU A 245 16.68 -2.41 -1.63
CA LEU A 245 17.49 -3.62 -1.49
C LEU A 245 18.94 -3.30 -1.09
N ASP A 246 19.56 -2.31 -1.74
CA ASP A 246 20.92 -1.85 -1.44
C ASP A 246 21.02 -1.35 0.01
N ASP A 247 20.08 -0.52 0.44
CA ASP A 247 20.02 0.03 1.80
C ASP A 247 19.92 -1.08 2.84
N ARG A 248 19.07 -2.08 2.61
CA ARG A 248 18.91 -3.23 3.52
C ARG A 248 20.17 -4.09 3.60
N LEU A 249 20.82 -4.35 2.47
CA LEU A 249 22.09 -5.08 2.46
C LEU A 249 23.17 -4.28 3.23
N GLY A 250 23.20 -2.96 3.04
CA GLY A 250 24.07 -2.05 3.79
C GLY A 250 23.82 -2.09 5.31
N MET A 251 22.57 -2.12 5.76
CA MET A 251 22.21 -2.26 7.18
C MET A 251 22.70 -3.57 7.80
N LEU A 252 22.75 -4.65 7.02
CA LEU A 252 23.29 -5.94 7.43
C LEU A 252 24.81 -6.02 7.27
N GLN A 253 25.46 -4.94 6.85
CA GLN A 253 26.89 -4.89 6.52
C GLN A 253 27.29 -5.94 5.46
N ILE A 254 26.36 -6.31 4.57
CA ILE A 254 26.59 -7.23 3.47
C ILE A 254 26.95 -6.42 2.22
N SER A 255 28.09 -6.74 1.60
CA SER A 255 28.49 -6.16 0.31
C SER A 255 27.51 -6.58 -0.78
N ALA A 256 26.71 -5.64 -1.29
CA ALA A 256 25.72 -5.91 -2.33
C ALA A 256 26.35 -6.54 -3.59
N ARG A 257 27.53 -6.04 -4.01
CA ARG A 257 28.28 -6.57 -5.16
C ARG A 257 28.60 -8.06 -5.01
N GLU A 258 29.10 -8.47 -3.85
CA GLU A 258 29.51 -9.85 -3.62
C GLU A 258 28.29 -10.75 -3.46
N TRP A 259 27.31 -10.30 -2.67
CA TRP A 259 26.12 -11.08 -2.39
C TRP A 259 25.28 -11.35 -3.64
N LEU A 260 25.09 -10.34 -4.50
CA LEU A 260 24.32 -10.48 -5.74
C LEU A 260 24.93 -11.46 -6.74
N ARG A 261 26.24 -11.70 -6.68
CA ARG A 261 26.98 -12.59 -7.59
C ARG A 261 27.27 -13.96 -7.03
N LYS A 262 27.09 -14.15 -5.72
CA LYS A 262 27.37 -15.42 -5.07
C LYS A 262 26.21 -16.39 -5.34
N PRO A 263 26.48 -17.59 -5.90
CA PRO A 263 25.49 -18.66 -5.95
C PRO A 263 24.97 -18.99 -4.55
N LEU A 264 23.65 -19.09 -4.41
CA LEU A 264 23.02 -19.45 -3.15
C LEU A 264 22.32 -20.80 -3.29
N GLU A 265 22.68 -21.77 -2.46
CA GLU A 265 22.06 -23.10 -2.44
C GLU A 265 20.67 -23.10 -1.79
N ALA A 266 20.38 -22.10 -0.95
CA ALA A 266 19.10 -22.01 -0.27
C ALA A 266 17.99 -21.63 -1.26
N ALA A 267 16.82 -22.27 -1.12
CA ALA A 267 15.61 -21.84 -1.81
C ALA A 267 15.35 -20.34 -1.47
N PRO A 268 14.98 -19.50 -2.46
CA PRO A 268 14.49 -19.85 -3.80
C PRO A 268 15.54 -19.78 -4.92
N PHE A 269 16.83 -19.80 -4.60
CA PHE A 269 17.88 -19.58 -5.60
C PHE A 269 18.33 -20.87 -6.29
N ASP A 270 18.28 -22.02 -5.61
CA ASP A 270 18.61 -23.35 -6.16
C ASP A 270 19.95 -23.37 -6.93
N GLY A 271 20.99 -22.75 -6.35
CA GLY A 271 22.32 -22.61 -6.95
C GLY A 271 22.48 -21.42 -7.89
N SER A 272 21.40 -20.68 -8.19
CA SER A 272 21.46 -19.44 -8.97
C SER A 272 21.98 -18.27 -8.11
N THR A 273 22.44 -17.22 -8.78
CA THR A 273 22.80 -15.96 -8.11
C THR A 273 21.55 -15.11 -7.89
N PRO A 274 21.50 -14.28 -6.83
CA PRO A 274 20.38 -13.35 -6.65
C PRO A 274 20.17 -12.41 -7.85
N PHE A 275 21.26 -12.03 -8.53
CA PHE A 275 21.19 -11.21 -9.74
C PHE A 275 20.50 -11.95 -10.90
N ALA A 276 20.85 -13.22 -11.14
CA ALA A 276 20.22 -14.04 -12.18
C ALA A 276 18.70 -14.19 -11.94
N LEU A 277 18.30 -14.40 -10.68
CA LEU A 277 16.89 -14.49 -10.31
C LEU A 277 16.12 -13.19 -10.64
N MET A 278 16.73 -12.02 -10.37
CA MET A 278 16.12 -10.73 -10.73
C MET A 278 15.95 -10.55 -12.24
N GLN A 279 16.91 -11.00 -13.05
CA GLN A 279 16.81 -10.93 -14.51
C GLN A 279 15.69 -11.85 -15.03
N GLN A 280 15.64 -13.09 -14.54
CA GLN A 280 14.68 -14.10 -15.00
C GLN A 280 13.24 -13.77 -14.61
N GLU A 281 13.00 -13.36 -13.36
CA GLU A 281 11.66 -13.18 -12.80
C GLU A 281 11.21 -11.71 -12.75
N ARG A 282 12.09 -10.76 -13.10
CA ARG A 282 11.82 -9.32 -13.12
C ARG A 282 11.24 -8.81 -11.79
N ALA A 283 9.95 -8.41 -11.79
CA ALA A 283 9.30 -7.84 -10.62
C ALA A 283 9.20 -8.85 -9.46
N THR A 284 8.84 -10.09 -9.77
CA THR A 284 8.71 -11.16 -8.77
C THR A 284 10.07 -11.50 -8.15
N GLY A 285 11.14 -11.49 -8.96
CA GLY A 285 12.50 -11.72 -8.50
C GLY A 285 12.93 -10.69 -7.45
N LEU A 286 12.70 -9.41 -7.70
CA LEU A 286 13.05 -8.34 -6.75
C LEU A 286 12.30 -8.46 -5.41
N ASP A 287 11.01 -8.77 -5.44
CA ASP A 287 10.22 -8.98 -4.21
C ASP A 287 10.64 -10.22 -3.44
N THR A 288 11.08 -11.26 -4.15
CA THR A 288 11.66 -12.45 -3.56
C THR A 288 13.00 -12.15 -2.87
N LEU A 289 13.88 -11.35 -3.50
CA LEU A 289 15.12 -10.89 -2.88
C LEU A 289 14.85 -10.04 -1.63
N ARG A 290 13.92 -9.09 -1.70
CA ARG A 290 13.54 -8.26 -0.55
C ARG A 290 13.10 -9.08 0.66
N ARG A 291 12.25 -10.10 0.45
CA ARG A 291 11.81 -11.02 1.51
C ARG A 291 12.98 -11.85 2.06
N THR A 292 13.87 -12.29 1.19
CA THR A 292 15.07 -13.04 1.58
C THR A 292 15.99 -12.20 2.47
N VAL A 293 16.28 -10.95 2.09
CA VAL A 293 17.13 -10.05 2.90
C VAL A 293 16.51 -9.77 4.27
N VAL A 294 15.18 -9.61 4.35
CA VAL A 294 14.48 -9.50 5.65
C VAL A 294 14.68 -10.76 6.49
N ARG A 295 14.56 -11.95 5.89
CA ARG A 295 14.81 -13.22 6.58
C ARG A 295 16.25 -13.33 7.09
N LEU A 296 17.22 -12.94 6.28
CA LEU A 296 18.63 -12.91 6.68
C LEU A 296 18.85 -11.97 7.87
N GLY A 297 18.23 -10.78 7.85
CA GLY A 297 18.30 -9.85 8.99
C GLY A 297 17.71 -10.42 10.27
N MET A 298 16.57 -11.12 10.18
CA MET A 298 15.98 -11.81 11.33
C MET A 298 16.89 -12.92 11.86
N GLN A 299 17.49 -13.73 10.98
CA GLN A 299 18.41 -14.80 11.37
C GLN A 299 19.68 -14.26 12.05
N ALA A 300 20.25 -13.17 11.53
CA ALA A 300 21.42 -12.52 12.14
C ALA A 300 21.12 -11.99 13.55
N SER A 301 19.91 -11.45 13.76
CA SER A 301 19.45 -10.98 15.07
C SER A 301 19.26 -12.12 16.09
N LEU A 302 18.75 -13.27 15.65
CA LEU A 302 18.50 -14.44 16.52
C LEU A 302 19.78 -15.24 16.85
N GLY A 303 20.75 -15.28 15.93
CA GLY A 303 21.97 -16.09 16.06
C GLY A 303 23.12 -15.46 16.85
N SER A 304 23.01 -14.19 17.25
CA SER A 304 24.10 -13.47 17.95
C SER A 304 24.05 -13.61 19.49
N ARG A 305 23.72 -14.80 20.02
CA ARG A 305 23.72 -15.08 21.46
C ARG A 305 24.90 -15.92 21.90
#